data_AF-A0A7S1Y655-F1
#
_entry.id   AF-A0A7S1Y655-F1
#
_cell.length_a   1.000
_cell.length_b   1.000
_cell.length_c   1.000
_cell.angle_alpha   90.00
_cell.angle_beta   90.00
_cell.angle_gamma   90.00
#
_symmetry.space_group_name_H-M   'P 1'
#
loop_
_entity.id
_entity.type
_entity.pdbx_description
1 polymer ?
#
loop_
_entity_poly.entity_id
_entity_poly.type
_entity_poly.pdbx_seq_one_letter_code
_entity_poly.pdbx_strand_id
1 'polypeptide(L)'
;AEHGEEGFEDEPGFLGDDVRWVEVIGRNGFVVNGDDVTVIGLFVEHFQEYNVLWNGERGRTYFFQNELPYDPPTQADWTTPDGTLGFAGYKVADDVQEHEMWAGGVYSFNRNNPDIVTENGFEIPTGGNVKLNRIMTRNLAGPGVIRSVVNGVGEEVNAENQGPSYVLEYPL
;
A
#
# COMPACT_ATOMS: atom_id res chain seq x y z
N ALA A 1 18.38 -1.98 -0.87
CA ALA A 1 18.47 -1.49 0.51
C ALA A 1 18.51 -2.72 1.40
N GLU A 2 19.31 -2.69 2.46
CA GLU A 2 19.26 -3.71 3.51
C GLU A 2 18.08 -3.33 4.40
N HIS A 3 17.11 -4.22 4.59
CA HIS A 3 15.85 -3.97 5.30
C HIS A 3 16.02 -3.87 6.84
N GLY A 4 17.27 -3.78 7.34
CA GLY A 4 17.55 -3.89 8.79
C GLY A 4 17.29 -5.29 9.34
N GLU A 5 17.51 -5.48 10.65
CA GLU A 5 17.08 -6.70 11.34
C GLU A 5 15.60 -6.56 11.73
N GLU A 6 14.73 -7.30 11.03
CA GLU A 6 13.27 -7.30 11.21
C GLU A 6 12.78 -8.31 12.28
N GLY A 7 13.69 -8.89 13.07
CA GLY A 7 13.36 -9.83 14.14
C GLY A 7 13.39 -9.17 15.52
N PHE A 8 12.25 -9.06 16.20
CA PHE A 8 12.23 -9.03 17.66
C PHE A 8 11.52 -10.29 18.16
N GLU A 9 12.05 -10.82 19.26
CA GLU A 9 11.41 -11.87 20.06
C GLU A 9 10.86 -11.15 21.30
N ASP A 10 9.54 -11.20 21.53
CA ASP A 10 8.88 -11.38 22.85
C ASP A 10 7.34 -11.12 22.81
N GLU A 11 6.62 -11.89 21.96
CA GLU A 11 5.21 -12.40 21.92
C GLU A 11 4.03 -11.64 22.61
N PRO A 12 2.85 -11.41 21.94
CA PRO A 12 2.07 -12.40 21.15
C PRO A 12 1.75 -12.14 19.64
N GLY A 13 1.16 -13.15 18.96
CA GLY A 13 0.84 -13.22 17.51
C GLY A 13 1.56 -14.41 16.84
N PHE A 14 1.22 -14.85 15.61
CA PHE A 14 1.79 -16.12 15.04
C PHE A 14 3.33 -16.18 14.99
N LEU A 15 4.02 -15.03 15.13
CA LEU A 15 5.47 -14.92 15.36
C LEU A 15 5.87 -13.81 16.37
N GLY A 16 4.95 -13.36 17.22
CA GLY A 16 5.24 -12.56 18.40
C GLY A 16 5.60 -11.08 18.26
N ASP A 17 5.04 -10.38 17.28
CA ASP A 17 5.41 -8.98 16.96
C ASP A 17 4.19 -8.04 16.84
N ASP A 18 3.07 -8.32 17.51
CA ASP A 18 1.94 -7.37 17.59
C ASP A 18 2.24 -6.16 18.51
N VAL A 19 3.28 -6.25 19.34
CA VAL A 19 3.73 -5.18 20.23
C VAL A 19 4.15 -3.95 19.43
N ARG A 20 4.81 -4.13 18.27
CA ARG A 20 5.19 -3.03 17.37
C ARG A 20 3.98 -2.23 16.91
N TRP A 21 2.87 -2.90 16.61
CA TRP A 21 1.63 -2.24 16.19
C TRP A 21 1.12 -1.25 17.25
N VAL A 22 1.33 -1.53 18.54
CA VAL A 22 0.86 -0.67 19.63
C VAL A 22 1.91 0.35 20.05
N GLU A 23 3.21 0.01 19.99
CA GLU A 23 4.30 0.84 20.49
C GLU A 23 4.91 1.77 19.44
N VAL A 24 4.95 1.36 18.18
CA VAL A 24 5.60 2.07 17.06
C VAL A 24 4.54 2.64 16.13
N ILE A 25 3.74 3.56 16.67
CA ILE A 25 2.61 4.16 15.96
C ILE A 25 3.09 5.02 14.78
N GLY A 26 2.82 4.55 13.57
CA GLY A 26 3.03 5.27 12.32
C GLY A 26 1.73 5.28 11.53
N ARG A 27 0.87 6.30 11.72
CA ARG A 27 -0.43 6.37 11.04
C ARG A 27 -0.31 6.46 9.52
N ASN A 28 0.28 7.55 9.03
CA ASN A 28 0.50 7.76 7.59
C ASN A 28 1.96 8.14 7.36
N GLY A 29 2.54 7.70 6.24
CA GLY A 29 3.96 7.92 5.94
C GLY A 29 4.23 9.26 5.27
N PHE A 30 3.67 9.44 4.07
CA PHE A 30 3.88 10.64 3.28
C PHE A 30 2.54 11.23 2.85
N VAL A 31 2.22 12.41 3.40
CA VAL A 31 0.99 13.14 3.09
C VAL A 31 1.32 14.38 2.26
N VAL A 32 0.78 14.47 1.05
CA VAL A 32 1.02 15.59 0.13
C VAL A 32 -0.23 16.45 0.03
N ASN A 33 -0.20 17.62 0.66
CA ASN A 33 -1.30 18.60 0.59
C ASN A 33 -1.06 19.74 -0.40
N GLY A 34 0.17 19.87 -0.91
CA GLY A 34 0.54 20.94 -1.83
C GLY A 34 0.25 20.55 -3.28
N ASP A 35 -0.17 21.53 -4.06
CA ASP A 35 -0.29 21.40 -5.50
C ASP A 35 1.08 21.41 -6.20
N ASP A 36 1.14 20.88 -7.42
CA ASP A 36 2.29 20.90 -8.33
C ASP A 36 3.56 20.24 -7.74
N VAL A 37 3.37 19.36 -6.76
CA VAL A 37 4.46 18.60 -6.14
C VAL A 37 4.92 17.49 -7.08
N THR A 38 6.23 17.42 -7.31
CA THR A 38 6.87 16.33 -8.05
C THR A 38 7.81 15.55 -7.12
N VAL A 39 7.67 14.23 -7.10
CA VAL A 39 8.50 13.30 -6.34
C VAL A 39 9.16 12.32 -7.29
N ILE A 40 10.45 12.07 -7.07
CA ILE A 40 11.26 11.15 -7.88
C ILE A 40 11.99 10.19 -6.93
N GLY A 41 11.78 8.89 -7.08
CA GLY A 41 12.43 7.87 -6.25
C GLY A 41 11.84 7.79 -4.85
N LEU A 42 10.53 7.54 -4.74
CA LEU A 42 9.83 7.46 -3.45
C LEU A 42 9.86 6.04 -2.88
N PHE A 43 10.23 5.93 -1.59
CA PHE A 43 10.19 4.70 -0.80
C PHE A 43 9.47 5.02 0.51
N VAL A 44 8.36 4.34 0.80
CA VAL A 44 7.55 4.52 2.02
C VAL A 44 6.99 3.17 2.43
N GLU A 45 7.15 2.75 3.68
CA GLU A 45 6.87 1.36 4.10
C GLU A 45 6.27 1.31 5.52
N HIS A 46 5.45 0.29 5.77
CA HIS A 46 4.98 -0.14 7.10
C HIS A 46 4.18 0.87 7.94
N PHE A 47 3.35 1.71 7.30
CA PHE A 47 2.39 2.57 8.02
C PHE A 47 1.03 1.88 8.25
N GLN A 48 0.37 2.24 9.35
CA GLN A 48 -0.86 1.64 9.88
C GLN A 48 -2.14 2.09 9.16
N GLU A 49 -2.05 3.17 8.38
CA GLU A 49 -3.07 3.65 7.45
C GLU A 49 -2.45 3.76 6.05
N TYR A 50 -2.75 4.82 5.29
CA TYR A 50 -2.16 5.01 3.98
C TYR A 50 -0.66 5.31 4.09
N ASN A 51 0.14 4.53 3.37
CA ASN A 51 1.58 4.76 3.34
C ASN A 51 1.86 6.07 2.60
N VAL A 52 1.19 6.30 1.47
CA VAL A 52 1.10 7.62 0.83
C VAL A 52 -0.35 8.05 0.71
N LEU A 53 -0.63 9.28 1.14
CA LEU A 53 -1.90 9.98 0.91
C LEU A 53 -1.66 11.28 0.13
N TRP A 54 -2.18 11.36 -1.08
CA TRP A 54 -1.99 12.49 -1.98
C TRP A 54 -3.29 13.30 -2.11
N ASN A 55 -3.28 14.52 -1.56
CA ASN A 55 -4.43 15.43 -1.54
C ASN A 55 -4.27 16.63 -2.50
N GLY A 56 -3.05 16.94 -2.95
CA GLY A 56 -2.78 18.11 -3.80
C GLY A 56 -2.97 17.85 -5.30
N GLU A 57 -3.28 18.91 -6.05
CA GLU A 57 -3.51 18.84 -7.50
C GLU A 57 -2.23 18.83 -8.32
N ARG A 58 -2.30 18.33 -9.56
CA ARG A 58 -1.21 18.30 -10.55
C ARG A 58 0.05 17.59 -10.04
N GLY A 59 -0.15 16.64 -9.15
CA GLY A 59 0.91 15.87 -8.53
C GLY A 59 1.58 14.90 -9.49
N ARG A 60 2.90 14.68 -9.32
CA ARG A 60 3.66 13.73 -10.14
C ARG A 60 4.57 12.85 -9.29
N THR A 61 4.48 11.55 -9.50
CA THR A 61 5.40 10.58 -8.88
C THR A 61 6.10 9.76 -9.95
N TYR A 62 7.43 9.78 -9.93
CA TYR A 62 8.27 8.96 -10.80
C TYR A 62 9.04 7.98 -9.94
N PHE A 63 8.74 6.69 -10.10
CA PHE A 63 9.21 5.59 -9.26
C PHE A 63 8.66 5.64 -7.84
N PHE A 64 7.97 4.56 -7.45
CA PHE A 64 7.48 4.32 -6.10
C PHE A 64 7.67 2.85 -5.70
N GLN A 65 8.17 2.63 -4.50
CA GLN A 65 8.30 1.33 -3.85
C GLN A 65 7.62 1.44 -2.48
N ASN A 66 6.83 0.42 -2.11
CA ASN A 66 6.15 0.35 -0.83
C ASN A 66 5.89 -1.08 -0.37
N GLU A 67 6.17 -1.35 0.90
CA GLU A 67 5.72 -2.54 1.61
C GLU A 67 4.63 -2.17 2.62
N LEU A 68 3.51 -2.91 2.58
CA LEU A 68 2.43 -2.80 3.57
C LEU A 68 2.93 -3.29 4.95
N PRO A 69 2.31 -2.87 6.07
CA PRO A 69 2.72 -3.32 7.39
C PRO A 69 2.57 -4.84 7.53
N TYR A 70 3.53 -5.47 8.19
CA TYR A 70 3.57 -6.92 8.37
C TYR A 70 2.73 -7.41 9.55
N ASP A 71 2.45 -6.48 10.46
CA ASP A 71 2.03 -6.68 11.84
C ASP A 71 0.60 -6.22 12.20
N PRO A 72 -0.35 -5.90 11.29
CA PRO A 72 -1.73 -5.69 11.71
C PRO A 72 -2.25 -6.90 12.51
N PRO A 73 -2.72 -6.72 13.77
CA PRO A 73 -3.09 -7.83 14.63
C PRO A 73 -4.34 -8.56 14.14
N THR A 74 -5.35 -7.80 13.70
CA THR A 74 -6.60 -8.33 13.17
C THR A 74 -7.00 -7.62 11.88
N GLN A 75 -7.89 -8.25 11.10
CA GLN A 75 -8.45 -7.59 9.93
C GLN A 75 -9.17 -6.29 10.29
N ALA A 76 -9.79 -6.20 11.48
CA ALA A 76 -10.48 -4.99 11.91
C ALA A 76 -9.53 -3.82 12.16
N ASP A 77 -8.30 -4.09 12.62
CA ASP A 77 -7.23 -3.09 12.76
C ASP A 77 -6.70 -2.65 11.39
N TRP A 78 -6.85 -3.50 10.37
CA TRP A 78 -6.52 -3.25 8.97
C TRP A 78 -7.77 -3.12 8.10
N THR A 79 -8.77 -2.37 8.56
CA THR A 79 -9.95 -2.04 7.77
C THR A 79 -10.17 -0.54 7.85
N THR A 80 -10.34 0.10 6.70
CA THR A 80 -10.62 1.54 6.63
C THR A 80 -11.99 1.85 7.25
N PRO A 81 -12.26 3.12 7.63
CA PRO A 81 -13.52 3.49 8.26
C PRO A 81 -14.78 3.20 7.43
N ASP A 82 -14.67 3.10 6.10
CA ASP A 82 -15.81 2.82 5.22
C ASP A 82 -16.07 1.32 5.01
N GLY A 83 -15.23 0.45 5.58
CA GLY A 83 -15.33 -1.00 5.48
C GLY A 83 -14.44 -1.62 4.39
N THR A 84 -13.70 -0.83 3.61
CA THR A 84 -12.71 -1.35 2.67
C THR A 84 -11.61 -2.08 3.43
N LEU A 85 -11.29 -3.30 2.98
CA LEU A 85 -10.27 -4.13 3.62
C LEU A 85 -8.88 -3.57 3.32
N GLY A 86 -8.15 -3.17 4.35
CA GLY A 86 -6.81 -2.62 4.27
C GLY A 86 -6.71 -1.21 3.69
N PHE A 87 -5.57 -0.59 3.93
CA PHE A 87 -5.21 0.70 3.34
C PHE A 87 -4.27 0.47 2.15
N ALA A 88 -4.53 1.17 1.05
CA ALA A 88 -3.63 1.14 -0.10
C ALA A 88 -2.23 1.69 0.24
N GLY A 89 -1.21 1.16 -0.44
CA GLY A 89 0.14 1.70 -0.36
C GLY A 89 0.23 3.14 -0.88
N TYR A 90 -0.62 3.48 -1.86
CA TYR A 90 -0.71 4.82 -2.42
C TYR A 90 -2.16 5.20 -2.73
N LYS A 91 -2.69 6.18 -1.99
CA LYS A 91 -4.01 6.76 -2.16
C LYS A 91 -3.91 8.17 -2.74
N VAL A 92 -4.57 8.41 -3.87
CA VAL A 92 -4.92 9.75 -4.33
C VAL A 92 -6.34 10.05 -3.84
N ALA A 93 -6.52 11.20 -3.19
CA ALA A 93 -7.80 11.60 -2.62
C ALA A 93 -8.89 11.75 -3.69
N ASP A 94 -10.14 11.52 -3.29
CA ASP A 94 -11.28 11.38 -4.22
C ASP A 94 -11.63 12.68 -4.95
N ASP A 95 -11.22 13.83 -4.42
CA ASP A 95 -11.49 15.16 -4.96
C ASP A 95 -10.39 15.65 -5.93
N VAL A 96 -9.23 14.99 -5.99
CA VAL A 96 -8.13 15.34 -6.90
C VAL A 96 -8.53 15.14 -8.36
N GLN A 97 -8.30 16.15 -9.18
CA GLN A 97 -8.66 16.15 -10.60
C GLN A 97 -7.48 15.89 -11.54
N GLU A 98 -6.24 16.17 -11.12
CA GLU A 98 -5.05 15.92 -11.94
C GLU A 98 -3.92 15.31 -11.11
N HIS A 99 -3.46 14.13 -11.50
CA HIS A 99 -2.33 13.46 -10.87
C HIS A 99 -1.72 12.44 -11.83
N GLU A 100 -0.41 12.22 -11.76
CA GLU A 100 0.25 11.26 -12.61
C GLU A 100 1.34 10.47 -11.87
N MET A 101 1.26 9.14 -11.92
CA MET A 101 2.31 8.25 -11.43
C MET A 101 2.91 7.41 -12.56
N TRP A 102 4.21 7.17 -12.45
CA TRP A 102 4.97 6.22 -13.27
C TRP A 102 5.77 5.25 -12.40
N ALA A 103 5.69 3.96 -12.72
CA ALA A 103 6.49 2.89 -12.12
C ALA A 103 6.30 2.74 -10.60
N GLY A 104 5.16 2.20 -10.17
CA GLY A 104 4.84 1.97 -8.76
C GLY A 104 4.77 0.49 -8.40
N GLY A 105 5.28 0.11 -7.23
CA GLY A 105 5.16 -1.24 -6.67
C GLY A 105 4.64 -1.23 -5.24
N VAL A 106 3.62 -2.05 -4.94
CA VAL A 106 3.09 -2.27 -3.58
C VAL A 106 3.21 -3.75 -3.23
N TYR A 107 3.84 -4.06 -2.10
CA TYR A 107 4.12 -5.42 -1.68
C TYR A 107 3.37 -5.81 -0.40
N SER A 108 2.97 -7.08 -0.30
CA SER A 108 2.40 -7.65 0.93
C SER A 108 3.26 -8.77 1.50
N PHE A 109 3.31 -8.80 2.83
CA PHE A 109 3.90 -9.85 3.65
C PHE A 109 3.36 -9.75 5.09
N ASN A 110 2.07 -10.05 5.30
CA ASN A 110 1.40 -9.95 6.61
C ASN A 110 1.83 -11.09 7.55
N ARG A 111 3.11 -11.06 7.94
CA ARG A 111 3.81 -12.10 8.71
C ARG A 111 3.04 -12.56 9.95
N ASN A 112 2.42 -11.64 10.68
CA ASN A 112 1.85 -11.93 12.00
C ASN A 112 0.44 -12.50 11.94
N ASN A 113 -0.30 -12.22 10.86
CA ASN A 113 -1.66 -12.70 10.66
C ASN A 113 -1.91 -13.05 9.17
N PRO A 114 -1.96 -14.34 8.82
CA PRO A 114 -2.15 -14.79 7.44
C PRO A 114 -3.53 -14.50 6.87
N ASP A 115 -4.52 -14.20 7.71
CA ASP A 115 -5.89 -13.92 7.29
C ASP A 115 -6.09 -12.46 6.84
N ILE A 116 -5.06 -11.62 6.94
CA ILE A 116 -5.13 -10.21 6.52
C ILE A 116 -5.24 -10.10 5.01
N VAL A 117 -6.24 -9.32 4.59
CA VAL A 117 -6.54 -8.97 3.21
C VAL A 117 -6.46 -7.45 3.03
N THR A 118 -5.83 -7.05 1.93
CA THR A 118 -5.87 -5.68 1.40
C THR A 118 -6.61 -5.69 0.07
N GLU A 119 -7.57 -4.79 -0.11
CA GLU A 119 -8.41 -4.73 -1.31
C GLU A 119 -7.59 -4.26 -2.51
N ASN A 120 -6.85 -3.16 -2.36
CA ASN A 120 -6.10 -2.55 -3.45
C ASN A 120 -4.67 -2.18 -3.03
N GLY A 121 -3.72 -2.35 -3.94
CA GLY A 121 -2.38 -1.77 -3.77
C GLY A 121 -2.39 -0.24 -3.94
N PHE A 122 -3.15 0.24 -4.92
CA PHE A 122 -3.31 1.64 -5.27
C PHE A 122 -4.79 2.04 -5.28
N GLU A 123 -5.08 3.26 -4.84
CA GLU A 123 -6.43 3.81 -4.89
C GLU A 123 -6.40 5.21 -5.49
N ILE A 124 -7.19 5.45 -6.53
CA ILE A 124 -7.29 6.76 -7.19
C ILE A 124 -8.77 7.14 -7.44
N PRO A 125 -9.12 8.44 -7.55
CA PRO A 125 -10.47 8.85 -7.90
C PRO A 125 -10.94 8.28 -9.24
N THR A 126 -12.24 7.98 -9.34
CA THR A 126 -12.91 7.67 -10.60
C THR A 126 -13.35 8.96 -11.30
N GLY A 127 -12.38 9.68 -11.88
CA GLY A 127 -12.66 10.94 -12.56
C GLY A 127 -11.40 11.79 -12.76
N GLY A 128 -11.56 12.90 -13.48
CA GLY A 128 -10.45 13.80 -13.80
C GLY A 128 -9.42 13.18 -14.74
N ASN A 129 -8.23 13.79 -14.77
CA ASN A 129 -7.03 13.32 -15.45
C ASN A 129 -6.03 12.76 -14.42
N VAL A 130 -6.47 11.78 -13.64
CA VAL A 130 -5.62 11.03 -12.70
C VAL A 130 -5.20 9.71 -13.33
N LYS A 131 -3.89 9.51 -13.51
CA LYS A 131 -3.33 8.38 -14.27
C LYS A 131 -2.20 7.69 -13.54
N LEU A 132 -2.23 6.36 -13.54
CA LEU A 132 -1.15 5.51 -13.09
C LEU A 132 -0.59 4.72 -14.29
N ASN A 133 0.73 4.72 -14.43
CA ASN A 133 1.43 4.07 -15.53
C ASN A 133 2.42 3.03 -14.97
N ARG A 134 2.32 1.78 -15.42
CA ARG A 134 3.22 0.67 -15.05
C ARG A 134 3.28 0.45 -13.55
N ILE A 135 2.14 0.13 -12.95
CA ILE A 135 2.04 -0.23 -11.55
C ILE A 135 1.96 -1.74 -11.38
N MET A 136 2.34 -2.25 -10.22
CA MET A 136 2.23 -3.65 -9.88
C MET A 136 2.02 -3.90 -8.39
N THR A 137 1.43 -5.05 -8.08
CA THR A 137 1.43 -5.62 -6.74
C THR A 137 2.15 -6.95 -6.72
N ARG A 138 2.74 -7.30 -5.57
CA ARG A 138 3.45 -8.56 -5.37
C ARG A 138 3.33 -9.03 -3.92
N ASN A 139 3.15 -10.33 -3.72
CA ASN A 139 3.33 -10.94 -2.41
C ASN A 139 4.79 -11.40 -2.26
N LEU A 140 5.42 -11.16 -1.11
CA LEU A 140 6.85 -11.43 -0.89
C LEU A 140 7.14 -12.89 -0.47
N ALA A 141 6.36 -13.84 -0.97
CA ALA A 141 6.47 -15.27 -0.67
C ALA A 141 6.11 -15.62 0.79
N GLY A 142 4.99 -15.07 1.27
CA GLY A 142 4.49 -15.33 2.61
C GLY A 142 3.01 -14.99 2.79
N PRO A 143 2.54 -14.92 4.05
CA PRO A 143 1.16 -14.57 4.36
C PRO A 143 0.77 -13.17 3.85
N GLY A 144 -0.53 -12.93 3.67
CA GLY A 144 -1.09 -11.66 3.19
C GLY A 144 -1.61 -11.72 1.76
N VAL A 145 -2.61 -10.88 1.48
CA VAL A 145 -3.31 -10.81 0.20
C VAL A 145 -3.43 -9.35 -0.25
N ILE A 146 -3.23 -9.10 -1.55
CA ILE A 146 -3.70 -7.88 -2.21
C ILE A 146 -4.63 -8.31 -3.36
N ARG A 147 -5.93 -8.04 -3.23
CA ARG A 147 -6.97 -8.52 -4.18
C ARG A 147 -6.84 -7.91 -5.56
N SER A 148 -6.40 -6.67 -5.65
CA SER A 148 -6.29 -5.95 -6.91
C SER A 148 -5.14 -4.96 -6.91
N VAL A 149 -4.59 -4.70 -8.08
CA VAL A 149 -3.51 -3.72 -8.23
C VAL A 149 -4.06 -2.33 -7.95
N VAL A 150 -5.14 -1.93 -8.62
CA VAL A 150 -5.76 -0.61 -8.44
C VAL A 150 -7.27 -0.68 -8.60
N ASN A 151 -8.04 -0.12 -7.66
CA ASN A 151 -9.49 0.03 -7.76
C ASN A 151 -10.25 -1.20 -8.34
N GLY A 152 -9.94 -2.41 -7.86
CA GLY A 152 -10.55 -3.66 -8.34
C GLY A 152 -10.01 -4.20 -9.69
N VAL A 153 -8.95 -3.60 -10.23
CA VAL A 153 -8.28 -4.02 -11.48
C VAL A 153 -6.92 -4.63 -11.19
N GLY A 154 -6.60 -5.70 -11.90
CA GLY A 154 -5.39 -6.50 -11.73
C GLY A 154 -5.68 -7.80 -10.96
N GLU A 155 -4.88 -8.83 -11.21
CA GLU A 155 -5.02 -10.12 -10.53
C GLU A 155 -4.61 -10.01 -9.06
N GLU A 156 -5.27 -10.81 -8.21
CA GLU A 156 -4.92 -10.96 -6.81
C GLU A 156 -3.52 -11.58 -6.66
N VAL A 157 -2.75 -11.06 -5.71
CA VAL A 157 -1.50 -11.68 -5.26
C VAL A 157 -1.65 -12.20 -3.83
N ASN A 158 -1.15 -13.40 -3.59
CA ASN A 158 -1.20 -14.10 -2.31
C ASN A 158 -0.04 -15.12 -2.22
N ALA A 159 -0.04 -15.98 -1.21
CA ALA A 159 1.02 -16.97 -1.01
C ALA A 159 1.15 -18.00 -2.17
N GLU A 160 0.05 -18.31 -2.86
CA GLU A 160 0.01 -19.25 -3.99
C GLU A 160 0.31 -18.55 -5.33
N ASN A 161 -0.17 -17.32 -5.50
CA ASN A 161 0.14 -16.45 -6.64
C ASN A 161 0.94 -15.24 -6.18
N GLN A 162 2.27 -15.34 -6.15
CA GLN A 162 3.11 -14.25 -5.66
C GLN A 162 3.14 -13.03 -6.59
N GLY A 163 2.60 -13.14 -7.81
CA GLY A 163 2.73 -12.11 -8.83
C GLY A 163 4.16 -12.01 -9.39
N PRO A 164 4.56 -10.85 -9.96
CA PRO A 164 3.82 -9.60 -9.90
C PRO A 164 2.56 -9.59 -10.76
N SER A 165 1.50 -8.97 -10.24
CA SER A 165 0.31 -8.60 -11.00
C SER A 165 0.52 -7.19 -11.55
N TYR A 166 0.44 -7.02 -12.87
CA TYR A 166 0.76 -5.76 -13.54
C TYR A 166 -0.47 -5.06 -14.08
N VAL A 167 -0.51 -3.73 -13.95
CA VAL A 167 -1.41 -2.83 -14.69
C VAL A 167 -0.56 -1.78 -15.40
N LEU A 168 -0.57 -1.79 -16.73
CA LEU A 168 0.31 -0.94 -17.54
C LEU A 168 -0.17 0.52 -17.60
N GLU A 169 -1.48 0.74 -17.57
CA GLU A 169 -2.13 2.05 -17.58
C GLU A 169 -3.47 1.93 -16.86
N TYR A 170 -3.82 2.92 -16.03
CA TYR A 170 -5.11 3.02 -15.35
C TYR A 170 -5.47 4.48 -15.04
N PRO A 171 -6.72 4.92 -15.26
CA PRO A 171 -7.77 4.20 -15.98
C PRO A 171 -7.39 4.00 -17.47
N LEU A 172 -8.02 3.02 -18.12
CA LEU A 172 -7.89 2.78 -19.57
C LEU A 172 -8.62 3.87 -20.39
#